data_AF-A0A523IJG6-F1
#
_entry.id   AF-A0A523IJG6-F1
#
_cell.length_a   1.000
_cell.length_b   1.000
_cell.length_c   1.000
_cell.angle_alpha   90.00
_cell.angle_beta   90.00
_cell.angle_gamma   90.00
#
_symmetry.space_group_name_H-M   'P 1'
#
loop_
_entity.id
_entity.type
_entity.pdbx_description
1 polymer ?
#
loop_
_entity_poly.entity_id
_entity_poly.type
_entity_poly.pdbx_seq_one_letter_code
_entity_poly.pdbx_strand_id
1 'polypeptide(L)' 'MKIENEFTYRPTLPTTYCHTCRKEFHHLGIARHRAMHRDKKEDCRITFTNGDTYTWDYSNEQKQQDKENSTKTR' A
#
# COMPACT_ATOMS: atom_id res chain seq x y z
N MET A 1 -22.00 -15.03 35.98
CA MET A 1 -22.01 -13.96 34.97
C MET A 1 -20.81 -13.06 35.20
N LYS A 2 -19.83 -13.08 34.29
CA LYS A 2 -19.06 -11.95 33.75
C LYS A 2 -18.15 -12.55 32.67
N ILE A 3 -18.61 -12.49 31.43
CA ILE A 3 -17.81 -12.81 30.25
C ILE A 3 -17.23 -11.46 29.85
N GLU A 4 -16.11 -11.09 30.44
CA GLU A 4 -15.40 -9.87 30.04
C GLU A 4 -14.65 -10.25 28.75
N ASN A 5 -15.34 -10.03 27.63
CA ASN A 5 -14.85 -10.27 26.29
C ASN A 5 -13.70 -9.29 26.04
N GLU A 6 -12.47 -9.74 26.30
CA GLU A 6 -11.22 -9.02 26.15
C GLU A 6 -10.94 -8.79 24.65
N PHE A 7 -11.74 -7.93 24.02
CA PHE A 7 -11.65 -7.53 22.61
C PHE A 7 -10.69 -6.35 22.42
N THR A 8 -9.71 -6.21 23.31
CA THR A 8 -8.88 -5.02 23.42
C THR A 8 -7.59 -5.22 22.67
N TYR A 9 -7.38 -4.37 21.68
CA TYR A 9 -6.17 -4.22 20.85
C TYR A 9 -5.94 -5.31 19.79
N ARG A 10 -6.77 -5.26 18.74
CA ARG A 10 -6.31 -5.67 17.40
C ARG A 10 -5.40 -4.57 16.89
N PRO A 11 -4.06 -4.77 16.79
CA PRO A 11 -3.20 -3.78 16.15
C PRO A 11 -3.78 -3.54 14.76
N THR A 12 -4.23 -2.31 14.52
CA THR A 12 -4.76 -1.92 13.21
C THR A 12 -3.64 -2.17 12.22
N LEU A 13 -3.81 -3.23 11.43
CA LEU A 13 -2.85 -3.67 10.43
C LEU A 13 -2.48 -2.48 9.54
N PRO A 14 -1.25 -2.43 9.04
CA PRO A 14 -0.74 -1.26 8.36
C PRO A 14 -1.66 -0.86 7.20
N THR A 15 -2.24 0.34 7.30
CA THR A 15 -3.12 0.93 6.30
C THR A 15 -2.29 1.67 5.25
N THR A 16 -2.52 1.37 3.99
CA THR A 16 -1.90 2.05 2.85
C THR A 16 -2.90 3.06 2.28
N TYR A 17 -2.44 4.25 1.95
CA TYR A 17 -3.31 5.32 1.47
C TYR A 17 -3.10 5.58 -0.01
N CYS A 18 -4.16 5.45 -0.81
CA CYS A 18 -4.13 5.86 -2.21
C CYS A 18 -4.57 7.32 -2.33
N HIS A 19 -3.71 8.18 -2.86
CA HIS A 19 -4.00 9.60 -3.10
C HIS A 19 -4.95 9.80 -4.27
N THR A 20 -4.91 8.92 -5.27
CA THR A 20 -5.79 9.00 -6.45
C THR A 20 -7.25 8.71 -6.07
N CYS A 21 -7.48 7.69 -5.24
CA CYS A 21 -8.81 7.38 -4.71
C CYS A 21 -9.15 8.09 -3.39
N ARG A 22 -8.18 8.76 -2.77
CA ARG A 22 -8.29 9.41 -1.46
C ARG A 22 -8.88 8.47 -0.40
N LYS A 23 -8.39 7.23 -0.38
CA LYS A 23 -8.88 6.16 0.50
C LYS A 23 -7.75 5.36 1.10
N GLU A 24 -7.96 4.94 2.34
CA GLU A 24 -7.12 3.97 3.05
C GLU A 24 -7.55 2.55 2.68
N PHE A 25 -6.56 1.70 2.46
CA PHE A 25 -6.70 0.30 2.11
C PHE A 25 -5.85 -0.55 3.04
N HIS A 26 -6.26 -1.79 3.21
CA HIS A 26 -5.39 -2.77 3.84
C HIS A 26 -4.20 -3.05 2.92
N HIS A 27 -2.99 -3.22 3.47
CA HIS A 27 -1.79 -3.55 2.69
C HIS A 27 -2.00 -4.78 1.76
N LEU A 28 -2.77 -5.79 2.20
CA LEU A 28 -3.12 -6.94 1.35
C LEU A 28 -4.04 -6.60 0.16
N GLY A 29 -4.87 -5.57 0.30
CA GLY A 29 -5.83 -5.15 -0.73
C GLY A 29 -5.24 -4.20 -1.78
N ILE A 30 -4.06 -3.64 -1.52
CA ILE A 30 -3.49 -2.60 -2.37
C ILE A 30 -3.04 -3.12 -3.74
N ALA A 31 -2.63 -4.39 -3.83
CA ALA A 31 -2.24 -5.01 -5.10
C ALA A 31 -3.42 -5.08 -6.07
N ARG A 32 -4.60 -5.52 -5.58
CA ARG A 32 -5.83 -5.52 -6.36
C ARG A 32 -6.29 -4.11 -6.71
N HIS A 33 -6.15 -3.18 -5.76
CA HIS A 33 -6.48 -1.78 -5.99
C HIS A 33 -5.63 -1.16 -7.12
N ARG A 34 -4.32 -1.41 -7.12
CA ARG A 34 -3.40 -1.01 -8.20
C ARG A 34 -3.75 -1.65 -9.53
N ALA A 35 -4.13 -2.93 -9.56
CA ALA A 35 -4.54 -3.61 -10.79
C ALA A 35 -5.76 -2.94 -11.44
N MET A 36 -6.72 -2.44 -10.64
CA MET A 36 -7.85 -1.66 -11.14
C MET A 36 -7.40 -0.34 -11.80
N HIS A 37 -6.46 0.39 -11.19
CA HIS A 37 -5.92 1.62 -11.80
C HIS A 37 -5.21 1.34 -13.13
N ARG A 38 -4.48 0.22 -13.21
CA ARG A 38 -3.83 -0.22 -14.46
C ARG A 38 -4.84 -0.48 -15.58
N ASP A 39 -5.95 -1.15 -15.27
CA ASP A 39 -7.02 -1.43 -16.24
C ASP A 39 -7.65 -0.14 -16.78
N LYS A 40 -7.84 0.84 -15.89
CA LYS A 40 -8.33 2.18 -16.24
C LYS A 40 -7.29 3.08 -16.92
N LYS A 41 -6.03 2.64 -17.01
CA LYS A 41 -4.90 3.43 -17.53
C LYS A 41 -4.71 4.76 -16.78
N GLU A 42 -5.00 4.75 -15.47
CA GLU A 42 -4.83 5.90 -14.59
C GLU A 42 -3.51 5.77 -13.81
N ASP A 43 -2.83 6.89 -13.60
CA ASP A 43 -1.73 6.97 -12.65
C ASP A 43 -2.24 6.79 -11.22
N CYS A 44 -1.49 6.05 -10.40
CA CYS A 44 -1.83 5.86 -9.00
C CYS A 44 -0.67 6.16 -8.06
N ARG A 45 -0.94 6.99 -7.03
CA ARG A 45 0.04 7.31 -5.99
C ARG A 45 -0.40 6.73 -4.66
N ILE A 46 0.41 5.86 -4.09
CA ILE A 46 0.11 5.16 -2.84
C ILE A 46 1.21 5.39 -1.82
N THR A 47 0.82 5.83 -0.62
CA THR A 47 1.68 5.92 0.55
C THR A 47 1.48 4.69 1.43
N PHE A 48 2.57 4.01 1.75
CA PHE A 48 2.57 2.87 2.67
C PHE A 48 2.77 3.35 4.11
N THR A 49 2.48 2.48 5.07
CA THR A 49 2.64 2.79 6.50
C THR A 49 4.04 3.14 6.93
N ASN A 50 5.05 2.71 6.16
CA ASN A 50 6.44 3.03 6.44
C ASN A 50 6.78 4.49 6.08
N GLY A 51 5.83 5.23 5.49
CA GLY A 51 6.04 6.59 4.97
C GLY A 51 6.47 6.62 3.50
N ASP A 52 6.85 5.47 2.95
CA ASP A 52 7.22 5.35 1.55
C ASP A 52 6.03 5.62 0.63
N THR A 53 6.22 6.56 -0.29
CA THR A 53 5.22 6.87 -1.31
C THR A 53 5.71 6.41 -2.66
N TYR A 54 4.96 5.52 -3.28
CA TYR A 54 5.21 5.00 -4.60
C TYR A 54 4.19 5.56 -5.58
N THR A 55 4.68 5.98 -6.73
CA THR A 55 3.84 6.45 -7.84
C THR A 55 3.94 5.44 -8.96
N TRP A 56 2.80 4.89 -9.39
CA TRP A 56 2.70 4.05 -10.57
C TRP A 56 2.08 4.86 -11.69
N ASP A 57 2.96 5.54 -12.42
CA ASP A 57 2.62 6.23 -13.65
C ASP A 57 2.42 5.19 -14.77
N TYR A 58 1.19 4.97 -15.20
CA TYR A 58 0.92 4.15 -16.39
C TYR A 58 1.65 4.71 -17.62
N SER A 59 1.81 6.03 -17.69
CA SER A 59 2.48 6.71 -18.79
C SER A 59 4.02 6.67 -18.75
N ASN A 60 4.65 6.24 -17.64
CA ASN A 60 6.09 6.43 -17.41
C ASN A 60 6.78 5.24 -16.70
N GLU A 61 6.38 4.01 -17.04
CA GLU A 61 6.52 2.74 -16.31
C GLU A 61 7.96 2.22 -15.97
N GLN A 62 9.02 3.03 -15.92
CA GLN A 62 10.41 2.53 -16.02
C GLN A 62 11.42 2.82 -14.89
N LYS A 63 11.08 3.44 -13.74
CA LYS A 63 12.14 3.96 -12.83
C LYS A 63 12.18 3.53 -11.36
N GLN A 64 11.35 2.58 -10.87
CA GLN A 64 11.22 2.35 -9.42
C GLN A 64 11.61 0.95 -8.89
N GLN A 65 12.45 0.20 -9.61
CA GLN A 65 13.06 -1.06 -9.08
C GLN A 65 14.50 -0.86 -8.55
N ASP A 66 14.94 0.38 -8.31
CA ASP A 66 16.33 0.70 -7.97
C ASP A 66 16.65 0.71 -6.46
N LYS A 67 15.65 0.79 -5.56
CA LYS A 67 15.95 0.97 -4.11
C LYS A 67 15.91 -0.28 -3.24
N GLU A 68 15.39 -1.41 -3.71
CA GLU A 68 15.43 -2.69 -2.98
C GLU A 68 16.50 -3.64 -3.55
N ASN A 69 17.74 -3.17 -3.64
CA ASN A 69 18.87 -4.09 -3.82
C ASN A 69 20.13 -3.66 -3.05
N SER A 70 19.98 -2.83 -2.02
CA SER A 70 21.12 -2.30 -1.24
C SER A 70 21.37 -3.02 0.11
N THR A 71 20.86 -4.24 0.31
CA THR A 71 21.20 -5.06 1.51
C THR A 71 21.52 -6.52 1.19
N LYS A 72 22.02 -6.82 -0.01
CA LYS A 72 22.71 -8.10 -0.25
C LYS A 72 24.19 -7.85 -0.51
N THR A 73 24.94 -7.65 0.57
CA THR A 73 26.41 -7.76 0.54
C THR A 73 26.86 -8.69 1.66
N ARG A 74 27.21 -9.90 1.23
CA ARG A 74 28.15 -10.88 1.78
C ARG A 74 27.94 -11.43 3.19
#